data_AF-A0A8X6I1Q5-F1
#
_entry.id   AF-A0A8X6I1Q5-F1
#
_cell.length_a   1.000
_cell.length_b   1.000
_cell.length_c   1.000
_cell.angle_alpha   90.00
_cell.angle_beta   90.00
_cell.angle_gamma   90.00
#
_symmetry.space_group_name_H-M   'P 1'
#
loop_
_entity.id
_entity.type
_entity.pdbx_description
1 polymer ?
#
loop_
_entity_poly.entity_id
_entity_poly.type
_entity_poly.pdbx_seq_one_letter_code
_entity_poly.pdbx_strand_id
1 'polypeptide(L)'
;MLPDKSSEFKAMKDFRRKVIRGLLLMGAKKTTRKRNLSSISVKKHKPHVLVDKRTENVEYIPVKTEGGLYRRCFICSTRKDVHRSRWLCQSYNVPLCLQAYGPTCFEKSHSTQLIKFVK
;
A
#
# COMPACT_ATOMS: atom_id res chain seq x y z
N MET A 1 -32.60 25.44 -20.61
CA MET A 1 -31.28 24.77 -20.55
C MET A 1 -31.52 23.27 -20.57
N LEU A 2 -31.07 22.57 -21.61
CA LEU A 2 -31.18 21.10 -21.69
C LEU A 2 -30.10 20.45 -20.80
N PRO A 3 -30.42 19.36 -20.07
CA PRO A 3 -29.44 18.70 -19.23
C PRO A 3 -28.33 18.08 -20.08
N ASP A 4 -27.09 18.33 -19.66
CA ASP A 4 -25.89 17.84 -20.31
C ASP A 4 -25.82 16.32 -20.20
N LYS A 5 -26.00 15.61 -21.32
CA LYS A 5 -26.01 14.13 -21.42
C LYS A 5 -24.78 13.49 -20.75
N SER A 6 -23.64 14.20 -20.72
CA SER A 6 -22.41 13.72 -20.06
C SER A 6 -22.58 13.52 -18.54
N SER A 7 -23.42 14.34 -17.90
CA SER A 7 -23.74 14.24 -16.48
C SER A 7 -24.60 13.01 -16.17
N GLU A 8 -25.53 12.67 -17.07
CA GLU A 8 -26.45 11.54 -16.95
C GLU A 8 -25.70 10.20 -17.09
N PHE A 9 -24.78 10.10 -18.05
CA PHE A 9 -23.91 8.92 -18.17
C PHE A 9 -23.05 8.67 -16.92
N LYS A 10 -22.55 9.75 -16.30
CA LYS A 10 -21.77 9.67 -15.07
C LYS A 10 -22.65 9.22 -13.89
N ALA A 11 -23.86 9.76 -13.78
CA ALA A 11 -24.84 9.37 -12.77
C ALA A 11 -25.22 7.88 -12.87
N MET A 12 -25.47 7.37 -14.08
CA MET A 12 -25.81 5.97 -14.29
C MET A 12 -24.64 5.03 -13.98
N LYS A 13 -23.40 5.44 -14.31
CA LYS A 13 -22.18 4.69 -13.97
C LYS A 13 -21.96 4.61 -12.46
N ASP A 14 -22.21 5.71 -11.75
CA ASP A 14 -22.10 5.75 -10.29
C ASP A 14 -23.20 4.95 -9.61
N PHE A 15 -24.42 4.96 -10.16
CA PHE A 15 -25.52 4.10 -9.72
C PHE A 15 -25.16 2.62 -9.84
N ARG A 16 -24.71 2.17 -11.02
CA ARG A 16 -24.29 0.78 -11.24
C ARG A 16 -23.18 0.35 -10.27
N ARG A 17 -22.20 1.21 -10.00
CA ARG A 17 -21.15 0.95 -9.00
C ARG A 17 -21.69 0.80 -7.58
N LYS A 18 -22.66 1.62 -7.18
CA LYS A 18 -23.30 1.52 -5.86
C LYS A 18 -24.05 0.21 -5.69
N VAL A 19 -24.80 -0.23 -6.71
CA VAL A 19 -25.52 -1.51 -6.72
C VAL A 19 -24.55 -2.68 -6.56
N ILE A 20 -23.48 -2.72 -7.38
CA ILE A 20 -22.46 -3.78 -7.31
C ILE A 20 -21.80 -3.83 -5.92
N ARG A 21 -21.46 -2.67 -5.35
CA ARG A 21 -20.91 -2.61 -3.97
C ARG A 21 -21.91 -3.11 -2.94
N GLY A 22 -23.18 -2.78 -3.06
CA GLY A 22 -24.24 -3.26 -2.17
C GLY A 22 -24.32 -4.79 -2.18
N LEU A 23 -24.33 -5.39 -3.36
CA LEU A 23 -24.36 -6.85 -3.53
C LEU A 23 -23.10 -7.54 -2.99
N LEU A 24 -21.91 -6.99 -3.26
CA LEU A 24 -20.65 -7.55 -2.77
C LEU A 24 -20.47 -7.45 -1.25
N LEU A 25 -21.12 -6.48 -0.61
CA LEU A 25 -21.02 -6.24 0.84
C LEU A 25 -22.16 -6.89 1.63
N MET A 26 -23.16 -7.48 0.97
CA MET A 26 -24.18 -8.27 1.64
C MET A 26 -23.53 -9.56 2.20
N GLY A 27 -23.48 -9.66 3.53
CA GLY A 27 -22.88 -10.79 4.25
C GLY A 27 -21.64 -10.45 5.07
N ALA A 28 -20.97 -9.32 4.81
CA ALA A 28 -19.83 -8.87 5.60
C ALA A 28 -20.30 -8.06 6.82
N LYS A 29 -20.37 -8.70 8.00
CA LYS A 29 -20.62 -8.01 9.29
C LYS A 29 -19.55 -6.93 9.49
N LYS A 30 -19.96 -5.67 9.56
CA LYS A 30 -19.07 -4.50 9.66
C LYS A 30 -18.73 -4.20 11.11
N THR A 31 -17.44 -4.21 11.45
CA THR A 31 -16.89 -3.35 12.50
C THR A 31 -15.56 -2.79 12.02
N THR A 32 -15.59 -1.73 11.22
CA THR A 32 -14.36 -0.98 10.96
C THR A 32 -14.65 0.51 10.84
N ARG A 33 -14.18 1.25 11.86
CA ARG A 33 -14.19 2.71 11.91
C ARG A 33 -13.52 3.27 10.64
N LYS A 34 -14.25 4.11 9.89
CA LYS A 34 -13.71 4.81 8.72
C LYS A 34 -12.59 5.75 9.17
N ARG A 35 -11.34 5.44 8.81
CA ARG A 35 -10.27 6.45 8.81
C ARG A 35 -10.46 7.34 7.59
N ASN A 36 -10.49 8.65 7.79
CA ASN A 36 -10.53 9.64 6.73
C ASN A 36 -9.17 9.67 6.01
N LEU A 37 -8.94 8.74 5.10
CA LEU A 37 -7.85 8.81 4.13
C LEU A 37 -8.27 9.81 3.05
N SER A 38 -7.53 10.92 2.96
CA SER A 38 -7.69 11.89 1.89
C SER A 38 -7.69 11.18 0.53
N SER A 39 -8.70 11.47 -0.28
CA SER A 39 -8.93 10.78 -1.54
C SER A 39 -7.83 11.12 -2.55
N ILE A 40 -6.77 10.31 -2.58
CA ILE A 40 -5.79 10.36 -3.67
C ILE A 40 -6.54 9.98 -4.94
N SER A 41 -6.61 10.90 -5.90
CA SER A 41 -7.22 10.69 -7.22
C SER A 41 -6.60 9.44 -7.87
N VAL A 42 -7.37 8.35 -7.93
CA VAL A 42 -6.95 7.11 -8.58
C VAL A 42 -6.89 7.39 -10.08
N LYS A 43 -5.68 7.38 -10.66
CA LYS A 43 -5.46 7.60 -12.09
C LYS A 43 -6.36 6.68 -12.93
N LYS A 44 -7.04 7.23 -13.95
CA LYS A 44 -8.07 6.55 -14.77
C LYS A 44 -7.63 5.21 -15.39
N HIS A 45 -6.33 5.01 -15.61
CA HIS A 45 -5.77 3.81 -16.24
C HIS A 45 -5.35 2.71 -15.24
N LYS A 46 -5.41 2.96 -13.93
CA LYS A 46 -5.09 1.91 -12.96
C LYS A 46 -6.34 1.05 -12.69
N PRO A 47 -6.21 -0.30 -12.67
CA PRO A 47 -7.27 -1.17 -12.18
C PRO A 47 -7.75 -0.68 -10.81
N HIS A 48 -9.06 -0.54 -10.65
CA HIS A 48 -9.62 -0.12 -9.37
C HIS A 48 -9.55 -1.30 -8.39
N VAL A 49 -8.52 -1.31 -7.55
CA VAL A 49 -8.39 -2.24 -6.41
C VAL A 49 -8.97 -1.57 -5.16
N LEU A 50 -9.95 -2.23 -4.53
CA LEU A 50 -10.51 -1.84 -3.23
C LEU A 50 -9.38 -1.68 -2.21
N VAL A 51 -9.45 -0.67 -1.36
CA VAL A 51 -8.37 -0.36 -0.40
C VAL A 51 -8.07 -1.55 0.50
N ASP A 52 -9.12 -2.23 0.99
CA ASP A 52 -8.99 -3.40 1.86
C ASP A 52 -8.22 -4.54 1.18
N LYS A 53 -8.52 -4.77 -0.11
CA LYS A 53 -7.82 -5.75 -0.96
C LYS A 53 -6.36 -5.41 -1.28
N ARG A 54 -5.89 -4.18 -1.02
CA ARG A 54 -4.48 -3.82 -1.28
C ARG A 54 -3.54 -4.35 -0.20
N THR A 55 -4.08 -4.58 0.98
CA THR A 55 -3.32 -5.01 2.17
C THR A 55 -3.69 -6.41 2.61
N GLU A 56 -4.80 -6.97 2.12
CA GLU A 56 -5.16 -8.37 2.33
C GLU A 56 -4.12 -9.30 1.67
N ASN A 57 -3.66 -10.30 2.43
CA ASN A 57 -2.74 -11.37 2.01
C ASN A 57 -1.32 -10.93 1.60
N VAL A 58 -0.81 -9.82 2.12
CA VAL A 58 0.58 -9.42 1.87
C VAL A 58 1.47 -9.87 3.03
N GLU A 59 2.41 -10.80 2.78
CA GLU A 59 3.35 -11.29 3.80
C GLU A 59 4.33 -10.22 4.28
N TYR A 60 4.76 -9.33 3.38
CA TYR A 60 5.79 -8.32 3.66
C TYR A 60 5.39 -6.96 3.08
N ILE A 61 5.30 -5.94 3.94
CA ILE A 61 4.94 -4.57 3.55
C ILE A 61 6.03 -3.60 3.99
N PRO A 62 6.55 -2.74 3.09
CA PRO A 62 7.38 -1.63 3.49
C PRO A 62 6.52 -0.52 4.11
N VAL A 63 6.79 -0.19 5.36
CA VAL A 63 6.16 0.93 6.07
C VAL A 63 7.21 1.99 6.42
N LYS A 64 6.76 3.24 6.56
CA LYS A 64 7.65 4.31 7.00
C LYS A 64 7.95 4.16 8.48
N THR A 65 9.18 4.44 8.84
CA THR A 65 9.65 4.61 10.21
C THR A 65 8.82 5.68 10.93
N GLU A 66 8.51 5.41 12.19
CA GLU A 66 7.83 6.35 13.07
C GLU A 66 8.63 7.65 13.19
N GLY A 67 7.92 8.78 13.15
CA GLY A 67 8.55 10.11 13.19
C GLY A 67 9.41 10.46 11.98
N GLY A 68 9.43 9.65 10.90
CA GLY A 68 10.27 9.91 9.72
C GLY A 68 11.78 9.72 9.97
N LEU A 69 12.13 8.99 11.04
CA LEU A 69 13.51 8.77 11.46
C LEU A 69 14.27 7.85 10.49
N TYR A 70 15.40 8.33 9.98
CA TYR A 70 16.29 7.51 9.17
C TYR A 70 17.05 6.47 10.01
N ARG A 71 16.81 5.19 9.76
CA ARG A 71 17.52 4.06 10.39
C ARG A 71 18.55 3.47 9.42
N ARG A 72 19.63 2.87 9.93
CA ARG A 72 20.63 2.19 9.07
C ARG A 72 20.01 0.97 8.41
N CYS A 73 20.26 0.77 7.12
CA CYS A 73 19.78 -0.41 6.41
C CYS A 73 20.49 -1.67 6.94
N PHE A 74 19.72 -2.71 7.27
CA PHE A 74 20.28 -3.95 7.81
C PHE A 74 21.18 -4.72 6.83
N ILE A 75 20.93 -4.59 5.52
CA ILE A 75 21.66 -5.36 4.50
C ILE A 75 22.88 -4.61 3.96
N CYS A 76 22.74 -3.34 3.59
CA CYS A 76 23.79 -2.61 2.89
C CYS A 76 24.56 -1.61 3.76
N SER A 77 24.08 -1.28 4.97
CA SER A 77 24.84 -0.36 5.82
C SER A 77 26.00 -1.09 6.46
N THR A 78 27.20 -0.55 6.30
CA THR A 78 28.41 -1.02 6.97
C THR A 78 28.92 0.06 7.93
N ARG A 79 29.97 -0.25 8.71
CA ARG A 79 30.63 0.76 9.56
C ARG A 79 31.34 1.84 8.75
N LYS A 80 31.86 1.48 7.56
CA LYS A 80 32.61 2.37 6.68
C LYS A 80 31.70 3.18 5.76
N ASP A 81 30.60 2.59 5.31
CA ASP A 81 29.60 3.23 4.46
C ASP A 81 28.19 3.09 5.08
N VAL A 82 27.71 4.19 5.67
CA VAL A 82 26.47 4.21 6.44
C VAL A 82 25.29 4.55 5.52
N HIS A 83 24.63 3.52 5.01
CA HIS A 83 23.40 3.67 4.25
C HIS A 83 22.17 3.74 5.18
N ARG A 84 21.35 4.79 5.06
CA ARG A 84 20.12 4.96 5.87
C ARG A 84 18.85 4.90 5.03
N SER A 85 17.78 4.35 5.60
CA SER A 85 16.46 4.24 5.00
C SER A 85 15.38 4.80 5.93
N ARG A 86 14.32 5.34 5.34
CA ARG A 86 13.07 5.69 6.04
C ARG A 86 12.08 4.51 6.08
N TRP A 87 12.40 3.40 5.44
CA TRP A 87 11.51 2.26 5.26
C TRP A 87 11.93 1.11 6.16
N LEU A 88 10.93 0.40 6.71
CA LEU A 88 11.08 -0.83 7.46
C LEU A 88 10.13 -1.89 6.92
N CYS A 89 10.48 -3.18 7.05
CA CYS A 89 9.52 -4.25 6.82
C CYS A 89 8.60 -4.37 8.03
N GLN A 90 7.30 -4.22 7.84
CA GLN A 90 6.32 -4.30 8.92
C GLN A 90 6.35 -5.64 9.66
N SER A 91 6.59 -6.73 8.95
CA SER A 91 6.56 -8.09 9.50
C SER A 91 7.78 -8.41 10.36
N TYR A 92 8.95 -7.83 10.04
CA TYR A 92 10.21 -8.08 10.74
C TYR A 92 10.70 -6.89 11.58
N ASN A 93 10.09 -5.72 11.44
CA ASN A 93 10.55 -4.45 12.02
C ASN A 93 12.01 -4.10 11.67
N VAL A 94 12.49 -4.54 10.50
CA VAL A 94 13.88 -4.33 10.06
C VAL A 94 13.96 -3.16 9.06
N PRO A 95 14.86 -2.18 9.27
CA PRO A 95 15.07 -1.09 8.32
C PRO A 95 15.76 -1.56 7.04
N LEU A 96 15.11 -1.34 5.89
CA LEU A 96 15.56 -1.83 4.58
C LEU A 96 15.48 -0.71 3.54
N CYS A 97 16.45 -0.67 2.64
CA CYS A 97 16.49 0.30 1.56
C CYS A 97 15.49 -0.07 0.43
N LEU A 98 14.78 0.93 -0.09
CA LEU A 98 14.03 0.85 -1.35
C LEU A 98 14.82 1.67 -2.39
N GLN A 99 15.82 1.05 -3.00
CA GLN A 99 16.63 1.68 -4.03
C GLN A 99 15.77 2.04 -5.26
N ALA A 100 16.10 3.15 -5.91
CA ALA A 100 15.43 3.57 -7.14
C ALA A 100 15.89 2.78 -8.37
N TYR A 101 17.12 2.23 -8.32
CA TYR A 101 17.75 1.52 -9.42
C TYR A 101 18.27 0.16 -8.92
N GLY A 102 17.81 -0.92 -9.55
CA GLY A 102 18.18 -2.31 -9.21
C GLY A 102 17.35 -2.96 -8.10
N PRO A 103 17.61 -4.26 -7.81
CA PRO A 103 16.86 -5.01 -6.80
C PRO A 103 17.09 -4.42 -5.42
N THR A 104 16.00 -4.03 -4.78
CA THR A 104 16.04 -3.32 -3.49
C THR A 104 16.55 -4.23 -2.37
N CYS A 105 17.12 -3.67 -1.30
CA CYS A 105 17.44 -4.43 -0.09
C CYS A 105 16.20 -5.15 0.45
N PHE A 106 15.03 -4.50 0.33
CA PHE A 106 13.75 -5.08 0.70
C PHE A 106 13.48 -6.36 -0.10
N GLU A 107 13.55 -6.31 -1.42
CA GLU A 107 13.33 -7.47 -2.29
C GLU A 107 14.33 -8.59 -2.01
N LYS A 108 15.63 -8.27 -1.95
CA LYS A 108 16.70 -9.25 -1.64
C LYS A 108 16.44 -9.99 -0.33
N SER A 109 16.00 -9.26 0.69
CA SER A 109 15.77 -9.85 2.01
C SER A 109 14.65 -10.88 2.04
N HIS A 110 13.61 -10.70 1.22
CA HIS A 110 12.43 -11.57 1.18
C HIS A 110 12.58 -12.69 0.14
N SER A 111 13.25 -12.43 -0.98
CA SER A 111 13.57 -13.46 -1.99
C SER A 111 14.52 -14.52 -1.45
N THR A 112 15.48 -14.13 -0.60
CA THR A 112 16.51 -15.03 -0.04
C THR A 112 16.24 -15.39 1.43
N GLN A 113 15.11 -14.92 2.01
CA GLN A 113 14.73 -15.16 3.42
C GLN A 113 15.81 -14.84 4.45
N LEU A 114 16.66 -13.84 4.17
CA LEU A 114 17.85 -13.50 4.98
C LEU A 114 17.50 -12.96 6.39
N ILE A 115 16.25 -12.62 6.64
CA ILE A 115 15.79 -12.00 7.90
C ILE A 115 15.18 -13.01 8.89
N LYS A 116 15.11 -14.31 8.54
CA LYS A 116 14.49 -15.36 9.39
C LYS A 116 15.11 -15.54 10.79
N PHE A 117 16.25 -14.91 11.09
CA PHE A 117 17.01 -15.11 12.32
C PHE A 117 16.99 -13.93 13.29
N VAL A 118 16.21 -12.88 13.03
CA VAL A 118 16.02 -11.77 13.98
C VAL A 118 14.84 -12.11 14.89
N LYS A 119 15.11 -12.80 16.00
CA LYS A 119 14.17 -13.04 17.11
C LYS A 119 14.74 -12.47 18.40
#